data_AF-A0A101LF70-F1
#
_entry.id   AF-A0A101LF70-F1
#
_cell.length_a   1.000
_cell.length_b   1.000
_cell.length_c   1.000
_cell.angle_alpha   90.00
_cell.angle_beta   90.00
_cell.angle_gamma   90.00
#
_symmetry.space_group_name_H-M   'P 1'
#
loop_
_entity.id
_entity.type
_entity.pdbx_description
1 polymer ?
#
loop_
_entity_poly.entity_id
_entity_poly.type
_entity_poly.pdbx_seq_one_letter_code
_entity_poly.pdbx_strand_id
1 'polypeptide(L)'
;MDLANGAAFRDIPGPVLERLLADITGAWKTRGTDKDLIVSVTDRGLTLGDTASDSLTVVSGPLAGVVEWAAGRGSSGVTATGPGAAGGTVPAAPKWI
;
A
#
# COMPACT_ATOMS: atom_id res chain seq x y z
N MET A 1 -20.99 8.80 2.78
CA MET A 1 -21.25 8.86 1.34
C MET A 1 -20.35 7.84 0.69
N ASP A 2 -20.89 6.64 0.47
CA ASP A 2 -20.25 5.62 -0.35
C ASP A 2 -20.77 5.84 -1.77
N LEU A 3 -19.91 6.36 -2.64
CA LEU A 3 -20.22 6.48 -4.06
C LEU A 3 -19.76 5.17 -4.71
N ALA A 4 -20.55 4.12 -4.51
CA ALA A 4 -20.44 2.86 -5.24
C ALA A 4 -20.79 3.09 -6.72
N ASN A 5 -19.96 3.87 -7.41
CA ASN A 5 -20.13 4.32 -8.78
C ASN A 5 -19.54 3.31 -9.78
N GLY A 6 -19.49 2.03 -9.41
CA GLY A 6 -18.95 0.92 -10.23
C GLY A 6 -17.44 0.97 -10.52
N ALA A 7 -16.76 2.09 -10.30
CA ALA A 7 -15.34 2.25 -10.58
C ALA A 7 -14.49 1.61 -9.46
N ALA A 8 -13.71 0.59 -9.83
CA ALA A 8 -12.71 -0.02 -8.96
C ALA A 8 -11.32 0.59 -9.22
N PHE A 9 -10.39 0.46 -8.27
CA PHE A 9 -9.00 0.93 -8.46
C PHE A 9 -8.33 0.35 -9.71
N ARG A 10 -8.71 -0.87 -10.12
CA ARG A 10 -8.23 -1.51 -11.36
C ARG A 10 -8.64 -0.78 -12.64
N ASP A 11 -9.68 0.05 -12.59
CA ASP A 11 -10.20 0.80 -13.73
C ASP A 11 -9.48 2.16 -13.89
N ILE A 12 -8.65 2.55 -12.91
CA ILE A 12 -7.84 3.77 -12.95
C ILE A 12 -6.59 3.52 -13.82
N PRO A 13 -6.22 4.45 -14.73
CA PRO A 13 -5.01 4.32 -15.54
C PRO A 13 -3.74 4.13 -14.67
N GLY A 14 -2.88 3.20 -15.06
CA GLY A 14 -1.64 2.86 -14.35
C GLY A 14 -0.78 4.06 -13.94
N PRO A 15 -0.50 5.04 -14.83
CA PRO A 15 0.29 6.22 -14.46
C PRO A 15 -0.33 7.08 -13.36
N VAL A 16 -1.67 7.11 -13.25
CA VAL A 16 -2.38 7.82 -12.19
C VAL A 16 -2.21 7.10 -10.85
N LEU A 17 -2.33 5.76 -10.86
CA LEU A 17 -2.09 4.94 -9.68
C LEU A 17 -0.63 5.06 -9.21
N GLU A 18 0.34 5.03 -10.12
CA GLU A 18 1.76 5.23 -9.81
C GLU A 18 2.01 6.60 -9.15
N ARG A 19 1.44 7.67 -9.72
CA ARG A 19 1.58 9.02 -9.15
C ARG A 19 0.96 9.13 -7.76
N LEU A 20 -0.21 8.52 -7.56
CA LEU A 20 -0.91 8.51 -6.27
C LEU A 20 -0.12 7.71 -5.23
N LEU A 21 0.39 6.53 -5.59
CA LEU A 21 1.21 5.72 -4.70
C LEU A 21 2.48 6.46 -4.28
N ALA A 22 3.14 7.16 -5.21
CA ALA A 22 4.29 8.00 -4.92
C ALA A 22 3.95 9.16 -3.96
N ASP A 23 2.76 9.74 -4.09
CA ASP A 23 2.30 10.82 -3.20
C ASP A 23 2.06 10.33 -1.77
N ILE A 24 1.34 9.22 -1.64
CA ILE A 24 1.04 8.58 -0.36
C ILE A 24 2.32 8.16 0.36
N THR A 25 3.20 7.42 -0.32
CA THR A 25 4.46 6.94 0.28
C THR A 25 5.44 8.08 0.55
N GLY A 26 5.44 9.14 -0.27
CA GLY A 26 6.18 10.37 0.01
C GLY A 26 5.71 11.07 1.29
N ALA A 27 4.40 11.12 1.54
CA ALA A 27 3.83 11.66 2.76
C ALA A 27 4.22 10.83 4.00
N TRP A 28 4.18 9.50 3.90
CA TRP A 28 4.62 8.62 5.00
C TRP A 28 6.08 8.80 5.33
N LYS A 29 6.95 8.81 4.31
CA LYS A 29 8.39 9.03 4.48
C LYS A 29 8.69 10.38 5.14
N THR A 30 8.00 11.44 4.71
CA THR A 30 8.14 12.78 5.31
C THR A 30 7.76 12.79 6.79
N ARG A 31 6.77 11.97 7.18
CA ARG A 31 6.29 11.86 8.57
C ARG A 31 7.01 10.76 9.37
N GLY A 32 7.86 9.93 8.73
CA GLY A 32 8.51 8.77 9.33
C GLY A 32 7.56 7.63 9.72
N THR A 33 6.36 7.57 9.12
CA THR A 33 5.32 6.58 9.47
C THR A 33 5.41 5.29 8.63
N ASP A 34 6.35 5.23 7.69
CA ASP A 34 6.72 4.05 6.91
C ASP A 34 7.81 3.20 7.58
N LYS A 35 8.19 3.52 8.82
CA LYS A 35 9.17 2.73 9.57
C LYS A 35 8.73 1.26 9.65
N ASP A 36 9.68 0.37 9.35
CA ASP A 36 9.53 -1.08 9.35
C ASP A 36 8.42 -1.61 8.39
N LEU A 37 8.03 -0.82 7.39
CA LEU A 37 7.03 -1.15 6.38
C LEU A 37 7.67 -1.22 4.99
N ILE A 38 7.46 -2.35 4.31
CA ILE A 38 7.78 -2.52 2.89
C ILE A 38 6.49 -2.68 2.10
N VAL A 39 6.40 -1.99 0.97
CA VAL A 39 5.33 -2.14 -0.02
C VAL A 39 5.90 -2.76 -1.29
N SER A 40 5.41 -3.94 -1.65
CA SER A 40 5.82 -4.69 -2.84
C SER A 40 4.70 -4.69 -3.90
N VAL A 41 4.95 -4.03 -5.03
CA VAL A 41 4.02 -3.93 -6.16
C VAL A 41 4.36 -5.02 -7.18
N THR A 42 3.63 -6.12 -7.11
CA THR A 42 4.00 -7.40 -7.75
C THR A 42 3.93 -7.37 -9.28
N ASP A 43 2.98 -6.65 -9.84
CA ASP A 43 2.79 -6.49 -11.29
C ASP A 43 3.77 -5.48 -11.93
N ARG A 44 4.59 -4.80 -11.11
CA ARG A 44 5.60 -3.84 -11.54
C ARG A 44 7.02 -4.20 -11.14
N GLY A 45 7.20 -5.21 -10.27
CA GLY A 45 8.50 -5.53 -9.69
C GLY A 45 9.09 -4.37 -8.89
N LEU A 46 8.24 -3.53 -8.29
CA LEU A 46 8.62 -2.32 -7.55
C LEU A 46 8.53 -2.59 -6.05
N THR A 47 9.54 -2.15 -5.30
CA THR A 47 9.55 -2.22 -3.83
C THR A 47 9.79 -0.82 -3.26
N LEU A 48 8.97 -0.42 -2.29
CA LEU A 48 9.04 0.88 -1.60
C LEU A 48 9.21 0.66 -0.09
N GLY A 49 9.89 1.59 0.58
CA GLY A 49 10.22 1.51 2.01
C GLY A 49 11.70 1.23 2.25
N ASP A 50 12.08 1.10 3.52
CA ASP A 50 13.46 0.83 3.95
C ASP A 50 13.63 -0.65 4.31
N THR A 51 14.57 -1.33 3.66
CA THR A 51 14.88 -2.75 3.88
C THR A 51 15.89 -2.98 5.00
N ALA A 52 16.37 -1.93 5.67
CA ALA A 52 17.44 -2.04 6.66
C ALA A 52 17.03 -2.61 8.02
N SER A 53 15.76 -2.99 8.22
CA SER A 53 15.24 -3.54 9.48
C SER A 53 15.10 -5.06 9.42
N ASP A 54 15.37 -5.74 10.53
CA ASP A 54 15.19 -7.21 10.64
C ASP A 54 13.73 -7.61 10.91
N SER A 55 12.85 -6.64 11.19
CA SER A 55 11.47 -6.86 11.63
C SER A 55 10.45 -6.18 10.70
N LEU A 56 10.60 -6.42 9.40
CA LEU A 56 9.79 -5.76 8.37
C LEU A 56 8.41 -6.38 8.25
N THR A 57 7.40 -5.51 8.20
CA THR A 57 6.07 -5.86 7.70
C THR A 57 6.04 -5.60 6.20
N VAL A 58 5.77 -6.64 5.42
CA VAL A 58 5.72 -6.56 3.96
C VAL A 58 4.28 -6.66 3.52
N VAL A 59 3.77 -5.63 2.83
CA VAL A 59 2.47 -5.65 2.16
C VAL A 59 2.69 -5.81 0.67
N SER A 60 2.08 -6.82 0.06
CA SER A 60 2.32 -7.21 -1.33
C SER A 60 1.03 -7.33 -2.12
N GLY A 61 1.02 -6.85 -3.36
CA GLY A 61 -0.10 -7.00 -4.28
C GLY A 61 0.10 -6.25 -5.61
N PRO A 62 -0.85 -6.31 -6.55
CA PRO A 62 -0.80 -5.52 -7.77
C PRO A 62 -1.01 -4.04 -7.45
N LEU A 63 -0.55 -3.15 -8.34
CA LEU A 63 -0.58 -1.70 -8.16
C LEU A 63 -1.94 -1.18 -7.67
N ALA A 64 -3.04 -1.59 -8.31
CA ALA A 64 -4.38 -1.17 -7.94
C ALA A 64 -4.76 -1.52 -6.50
N GLY A 65 -4.49 -2.77 -6.07
CA GLY A 65 -4.79 -3.21 -4.70
C GLY A 65 -3.88 -2.55 -3.66
N VAL A 66 -2.60 -2.36 -4.00
CA VAL A 66 -1.66 -1.63 -3.16
C VAL A 66 -2.10 -0.17 -2.96
N VAL A 67 -2.55 0.51 -4.01
CA VAL A 67 -3.02 1.90 -3.89
C VAL A 67 -4.33 1.98 -3.10
N GLU A 68 -5.26 1.05 -3.30
CA GLU A 68 -6.50 0.96 -2.50
C GLU A 68 -6.19 0.86 -1.00
N TRP A 69 -5.25 -0.03 -0.65
CA TRP A 69 -4.77 -0.21 0.71
C TRP A 69 -4.04 1.01 1.25
N ALA A 70 -3.09 1.56 0.49
CA ALA A 70 -2.31 2.72 0.88
C ALA A 70 -3.19 3.96 1.10
N ALA A 71 -4.28 4.10 0.32
CA ALA A 71 -5.25 5.17 0.47
C ALA A 71 -6.21 4.97 1.66
N GLY A 72 -6.15 3.83 2.36
CA GLY A 72 -7.05 3.47 3.45
C GLY A 72 -8.47 3.17 3.00
N ARG A 73 -8.67 2.71 1.74
CA ARG A 73 -9.99 2.48 1.13
C ARG A 73 -10.39 1.01 1.06
N GLY A 74 -9.47 0.09 1.31
CA GLY A 74 -9.72 -1.34 1.35
C GLY A 74 -8.41 -2.11 1.23
N SER A 75 -8.39 -3.39 1.59
CA SER A 75 -7.21 -4.26 1.44
C SER A 75 -7.42 -5.32 0.36
N SER A 76 -8.33 -5.05 -0.58
CA SER A 76 -8.65 -6.00 -1.64
C SER A 76 -7.43 -6.17 -2.56
N GLY A 77 -7.01 -7.42 -2.76
CA GLY A 77 -5.86 -7.75 -3.62
C GLY A 77 -4.48 -7.59 -2.99
N VAL A 78 -4.35 -7.25 -1.70
CA VAL A 78 -3.07 -7.28 -1.00
C VAL A 78 -3.01 -8.39 0.06
N THR A 79 -1.80 -8.88 0.30
CA THR A 79 -1.47 -9.77 1.42
C THR A 79 -0.37 -9.14 2.27
N ALA A 80 -0.23 -9.60 3.51
CA ALA A 80 0.81 -9.12 4.40
C ALA A 80 1.59 -10.28 5.03
N THR A 81 2.89 -10.06 5.26
CA THR A 81 3.77 -10.94 6.04
C THR A 81 4.57 -10.12 7.04
N GLY A 82 5.11 -10.78 8.06
CA GLY A 82 5.94 -10.14 9.08
C GLY A 82 5.14 -9.73 10.34
N PRO A 83 5.73 -8.93 11.23
CA PRO A 83 5.18 -8.65 12.56
C PRO A 83 3.80 -7.98 12.54
N GLY A 84 3.56 -7.10 11.56
CA GLY A 84 2.27 -6.41 11.39
C GLY A 84 1.17 -7.29 10.77
N ALA A 85 1.50 -8.49 10.28
CA ALA A 85 0.56 -9.41 9.63
C ALA A 85 -0.05 -10.43 10.60
N ALA A 86 -0.52 -9.97 11.77
CA ALA A 86 -1.03 -10.86 12.82
C ALA A 86 -2.17 -11.75 12.30
N GLY A 87 -2.00 -13.07 12.41
CA GLY A 87 -2.97 -14.05 11.92
C GLY A 87 -3.21 -14.03 10.41
N GLY A 88 -2.27 -13.52 9.62
CA GLY A 88 -2.42 -13.36 8.16
C GLY A 88 -3.28 -12.16 7.75
N THR A 89 -3.62 -11.27 8.70
CA THR A 89 -4.40 -10.07 8.43
C THR A 89 -3.52 -8.96 7.87
N VAL A 90 -4.03 -8.22 6.88
CA VAL A 90 -3.34 -7.03 6.36
C VAL A 90 -3.51 -5.87 7.35
N PRO A 91 -2.42 -5.23 7.84
CA PRO A 91 -2.52 -4.11 8.76
C PRO A 91 -3.13 -2.89 8.06
N ALA A 92 -3.71 -1.96 8.83
CA ALA A 92 -4.13 -0.67 8.30
C ALA A 92 -2.92 0.12 7.79
N ALA A 93 -3.05 0.79 6.64
CA ALA A 93 -2.00 1.66 6.12
C ALA A 93 -1.82 2.90 7.02
N PRO A 94 -0.60 3.47 7.09
CA PRO A 94 -0.38 4.75 7.75
C PRO A 94 -1.23 5.87 7.14
N LYS A 95 -1.62 6.86 7.96
CA LYS A 95 -2.39 8.01 7.47
C LYS A 95 -1.50 8.94 6.63
N TRP A 96 -2.01 9.36 5.47
CA TRP A 96 -1.29 10.25 4.55
C TRP A 96 -1.90 11.66 4.44
N ILE A 97 -3.21 11.78 4.73
CA ILE A 97 -3.92 13.07 4.89
C ILE A 97 -4.15 13.37 6.37
#